data_AF-A0A6B0SML3-F1
#
_entry.id   AF-A0A6B0SML3-F1
#
_cell.length_a   1.000
_cell.length_b   1.000
_cell.length_c   1.000
_cell.angle_alpha   90.00
_cell.angle_beta   90.00
_cell.angle_gamma   90.00
#
_symmetry.space_group_name_H-M   'P 1'
#
loop_
_entity.id
_entity.type
_entity.pdbx_description
1 polymer ?
#
loop_
_entity_poly.entity_id
_entity_poly.type
_entity_poly.pdbx_seq_one_letter_code
_entity_poly.pdbx_strand_id
1 'polypeptide(L)'
;MYVPECGRCGHHLGVPVGLLVLEHPAVVAAYRDAGVDVRERPFWTIDCCVPGAATLVSEDPVRVGIDAGPNGDIRFRLDDNARVVEGPS
;
A
#
# COMPACT_ATOMS: atom_id res chain seq x y z
N MET A 1 -5.88 7.60 3.37
CA MET A 1 -5.04 8.26 2.35
C MET A 1 -3.78 8.74 3.04
N TYR A 2 -2.65 8.74 2.34
CA TYR A 2 -1.40 9.35 2.79
C TYR A 2 -1.10 10.57 1.92
N VAL A 3 -0.59 11.66 2.51
CA VAL A 3 -0.32 12.92 1.81
C VAL A 3 1.11 13.36 2.10
N PRO A 4 2.12 12.85 1.37
CA PRO A 4 3.49 13.29 1.49
C PRO A 4 3.67 14.71 0.95
N GLU A 5 4.61 15.43 1.55
CA GLU A 5 5.15 16.67 1.03
C GLU A 5 6.44 16.38 0.23
N CYS A 6 6.54 16.93 -0.97
CA CYS A 6 7.77 16.87 -1.75
C CYS A 6 8.84 17.75 -1.12
N GLY A 7 9.92 17.15 -0.59
CA GLY A 7 11.03 17.89 0.04
C GLY A 7 11.80 18.84 -0.89
N ARG A 8 11.53 18.83 -2.20
CA ARG A 8 12.12 19.77 -3.17
C ARG A 8 11.26 21.02 -3.42
N CYS A 9 9.94 20.89 -3.49
CA CYS A 9 9.05 21.99 -3.92
C CYS A 9 7.84 22.24 -2.99
N GLY A 10 7.68 21.46 -1.92
CA GLY A 10 6.56 21.60 -0.98
C GLY A 10 5.20 21.14 -1.52
N HIS A 11 5.16 20.51 -2.70
CA HIS A 11 3.91 20.02 -3.27
C HIS A 11 3.38 18.80 -2.50
N HIS A 12 2.08 18.74 -2.29
CA HIS A 12 1.40 17.66 -1.59
C HIS A 12 0.63 16.79 -2.60
N LEU A 13 0.84 15.48 -2.56
CA LEU A 13 0.16 14.54 -3.45
C LEU A 13 -0.53 13.43 -2.66
N GLY A 14 -1.86 13.48 -2.55
CA GLY A 14 -2.61 12.42 -1.88
C GLY A 14 -2.55 11.09 -2.65
N VAL A 15 -2.11 10.02 -1.98
CA VAL A 15 -2.07 8.66 -2.52
C VAL A 15 -2.77 7.65 -1.60
N PRO A 16 -3.36 6.57 -2.15
CA PRO A 16 -3.84 5.46 -1.34
C PRO A 16 -2.67 4.77 -0.66
N VAL A 17 -2.84 4.37 0.60
CA VAL A 17 -1.75 3.79 1.41
C VAL A 17 -1.24 2.49 0.81
N GLY A 18 -2.10 1.68 0.19
CA GLY A 18 -1.68 0.43 -0.45
C GLY A 18 -0.75 0.62 -1.65
N LEU A 19 -0.69 1.83 -2.24
CA LEU A 19 0.31 2.13 -3.28
C LEU A 19 1.74 1.97 -2.75
N LEU A 20 1.95 2.22 -1.46
CA LEU A 20 3.27 2.15 -0.82
C LEU A 20 3.80 0.72 -0.67
N VAL A 21 2.92 -0.28 -0.78
CA VAL A 21 3.30 -1.70 -0.69
C VAL A 21 3.12 -2.43 -2.03
N LEU A 22 2.56 -1.78 -3.06
CA LEU A 22 2.27 -2.40 -4.35
C LEU A 22 3.55 -2.91 -5.05
N GLU A 23 4.66 -2.19 -4.89
CA GLU A 23 5.95 -2.56 -5.48
C GLU A 23 6.76 -3.54 -4.61
N HIS A 24 6.23 -3.95 -3.45
CA HIS A 24 6.91 -4.91 -2.60
C HIS A 24 7.10 -6.24 -3.36
N PRO A 25 8.31 -6.87 -3.34
CA PRO A 25 8.59 -8.06 -4.14
C PRO A 25 7.59 -9.21 -3.98
N ALA A 26 7.12 -9.46 -2.74
CA ALA A 26 6.10 -10.47 -2.48
C ALA A 26 4.75 -10.17 -3.16
N VAL A 27 4.33 -8.90 -3.18
CA VAL A 27 3.08 -8.47 -3.83
C VAL A 27 3.20 -8.59 -5.34
N VAL A 28 4.30 -8.11 -5.90
CA VAL A 28 4.61 -8.21 -7.32
C VAL A 28 4.64 -9.67 -7.77
N ALA A 29 5.31 -10.54 -7.01
CA ALA A 29 5.38 -11.97 -7.30
C ALA A 29 4.00 -12.62 -7.28
N ALA A 30 3.19 -12.35 -6.25
CA ALA A 30 1.83 -12.90 -6.17
C ALA A 30 0.93 -12.46 -7.33
N TYR A 31 0.99 -11.19 -7.75
CA TYR A 31 0.26 -10.75 -8.95
C TYR A 31 0.78 -11.41 -10.23
N ARG A 32 2.10 -11.56 -10.38
CA ARG A 32 2.70 -12.26 -11.52
C ARG A 32 2.26 -13.71 -11.60
N ASP A 33 2.22 -14.42 -10.48
CA ASP A 33 1.75 -15.82 -10.41
C ASP A 33 0.26 -15.94 -10.80
N ALA A 34 -0.53 -14.90 -10.54
CA ALA A 34 -1.91 -14.78 -10.99
C ALA A 34 -2.07 -14.27 -12.44
N GLY A 35 -0.97 -14.10 -13.19
CA GLY A 35 -0.98 -13.63 -14.58
C GLY A 35 -1.22 -12.12 -14.75
N VAL A 36 -1.05 -11.33 -13.69
CA VAL A 36 -1.24 -9.88 -13.69
C VAL A 36 0.10 -9.18 -13.50
N ASP A 37 0.48 -8.30 -14.44
CA ASP A 37 1.56 -7.34 -14.19
C ASP A 37 0.98 -6.02 -13.68
N VAL A 38 1.21 -5.72 -12.40
CA VAL A 38 0.76 -4.48 -11.76
C VAL A 38 1.44 -3.23 -12.33
N ARG A 39 2.61 -3.36 -12.99
CA ARG A 39 3.33 -2.24 -13.60
C ARG A 39 2.75 -1.81 -14.94
N GLU A 40 1.99 -2.69 -15.59
CA GLU A 40 1.33 -2.42 -16.87
C GLU A 40 -0.10 -1.91 -16.69
N ARG A 41 -0.54 -1.75 -15.43
CA ARG A 41 -1.88 -1.33 -15.07
C ARG A 41 -1.86 -0.03 -14.29
N PRO A 42 -2.87 0.84 -14.45
CA PRO A 42 -3.03 1.94 -13.53
C PRO A 42 -3.31 1.43 -12.11
N PHE A 43 -2.56 1.93 -11.13
CA PHE A 43 -2.61 1.42 -9.76
C PHE A 43 -4.00 1.48 -9.13
N TRP A 44 -4.84 2.46 -9.50
CA TRP A 44 -6.21 2.60 -9.01
C TRP A 44 -7.16 1.48 -9.47
N THR A 45 -6.69 0.57 -10.33
CA THR A 45 -7.41 -0.65 -10.72
C THR A 45 -7.05 -1.86 -9.87
N ILE A 46 -6.20 -1.68 -8.87
CA ILE A 46 -5.73 -2.71 -7.94
C ILE A 46 -6.41 -2.51 -6.58
N ASP A 47 -6.99 -3.56 -6.02
CA ASP A 47 -7.92 -3.47 -4.88
C ASP A 47 -7.30 -2.83 -3.64
N CYS A 48 -6.02 -3.10 -3.33
CA CYS A 48 -5.35 -2.46 -2.19
C CYS A 48 -5.08 -0.96 -2.41
N CYS A 49 -5.21 -0.47 -3.64
CA CYS A 49 -4.90 0.89 -4.06
C CYS A 49 -6.15 1.76 -4.29
N VAL A 50 -7.32 1.35 -3.80
CA VAL A 50 -8.52 2.20 -3.82
C VAL A 50 -8.72 2.92 -2.47
N PRO A 51 -9.38 4.09 -2.46
CA PRO A 51 -9.79 4.72 -1.21
C PRO A 51 -10.62 3.77 -0.34
N GLY A 52 -10.27 3.68 0.94
CA GLY A 52 -10.96 2.80 1.91
C GLY A 52 -10.32 1.41 2.08
N ALA A 53 -9.33 1.02 1.27
CA ALA A 53 -8.62 -0.26 1.44
C ALA A 53 -7.73 -0.31 2.70
N ALA A 54 -7.40 0.84 3.28
CA ALA A 54 -6.59 0.94 4.50
C ALA A 54 -7.45 0.83 5.76
N THR A 55 -6.99 0.05 6.73
CA THR A 55 -7.69 -0.13 8.03
C THR A 55 -6.82 0.41 9.17
N LEU A 56 -7.40 1.16 10.10
CA LEU A 56 -6.70 1.54 11.34
C LEU A 56 -6.68 0.34 12.30
N VAL A 57 -5.50 -0.09 12.70
CA VAL A 57 -5.28 -1.29 13.54
C VAL A 57 -4.96 -0.90 14.99
N SER A 58 -4.22 0.19 15.18
CA SER A 58 -3.86 0.73 16.48
C SER A 58 -3.78 2.25 16.38
N GLU A 59 -4.09 2.94 17.48
CA GLU A 59 -3.97 4.40 17.61
C GLU A 59 -2.71 4.82 18.37
N ASP A 60 -2.22 4.00 19.30
CA ASP A 60 -1.02 4.28 20.09
C ASP A 60 -0.14 3.03 20.27
N PRO A 61 0.96 2.90 19.50
CA PRO A 61 1.31 3.76 18.36
C PRO A 61 0.36 3.55 17.18
N VAL A 62 0.25 4.54 16.29
CA VAL A 62 -0.57 4.42 15.07
C VAL A 62 -0.08 3.26 14.22
N ARG A 63 -1.00 2.37 13.85
CA ARG A 63 -0.75 1.29 12.90
C ARG A 63 -1.87 1.23 11.87
N VAL A 64 -1.51 1.27 10.60
CA VAL A 64 -2.42 1.12 9.47
C VAL A 64 -2.18 -0.22 8.80
N GLY A 65 -3.23 -1.03 8.65
CA GLY A 65 -3.22 -2.30 7.95
C GLY A 65 -3.52 -2.13 6.47
N ILE A 66 -2.78 -2.89 5.65
CA ILE A 66 -3.06 -3.08 4.23
C ILE A 66 -3.05 -4.57 3.94
N ASP A 67 -4.12 -5.02 3.28
CA ASP A 67 -4.22 -6.34 2.70
C ASP A 67 -3.99 -6.21 1.18
N ALA A 68 -2.93 -6.85 0.68
CA ALA A 68 -2.44 -6.74 -0.69
C ALA A 68 -2.36 -8.11 -1.36
N GLY A 69 -2.03 -8.11 -2.66
CA GLY A 69 -2.01 -9.31 -3.48
C GLY A 69 -3.34 -9.56 -4.19
N PRO A 70 -3.39 -10.49 -5.16
CA PRO A 70 -4.58 -10.78 -5.96
C PRO A 70 -5.82 -11.13 -5.13
N ASN A 71 -5.62 -11.74 -3.97
CA ASN A 71 -6.68 -12.20 -3.08
C ASN A 71 -6.73 -11.41 -1.76
N GLY A 72 -5.94 -10.35 -1.60
CA GLY A 72 -5.81 -9.62 -0.33
C GLY A 72 -5.19 -10.46 0.79
N ASP A 73 -4.31 -11.39 0.45
CA ASP A 73 -3.72 -12.39 1.34
C ASP A 73 -2.35 -11.98 1.92
N ILE A 74 -1.74 -10.91 1.41
CA ILE A 74 -0.46 -10.41 1.90
C ILE A 74 -0.68 -9.19 2.79
N ARG A 75 -0.37 -9.32 4.07
CA ARG A 75 -0.62 -8.24 5.03
C ARG A 75 0.61 -7.40 5.32
N PHE A 76 0.38 -6.11 5.48
CA PHE A 76 1.35 -5.15 5.96
C PHE A 76 0.79 -4.34 7.14
N ARG A 77 1.70 -3.83 7.97
CA ARG A 77 1.42 -2.76 8.93
C ARG A 77 2.34 -1.58 8.65
N LEU A 78 1.75 -0.40 8.57
CA LEU A 78 2.45 0.85 8.36
C LEU A 78 2.28 1.77 9.57
N ASP A 79 3.28 2.59 9.86
CA ASP A 79 3.17 3.66 10.87
C ASP A 79 2.45 4.91 10.30
N ASP A 80 2.35 5.96 11.13
CA ASP A 80 1.79 7.27 10.79
C ASP A 80 2.56 8.01 9.69
N ASN A 81 3.83 7.65 9.49
CA ASN A 81 4.69 8.16 8.42
C ASN A 81 4.62 7.28 7.16
N ALA A 82 3.68 6.33 7.14
CA ALA A 82 3.45 5.38 6.06
C ALA A 82 4.69 4.54 5.72
N ARG A 83 5.50 4.21 6.73
CA ARG A 83 6.60 3.25 6.64
C ARG A 83 6.11 1.88 7.05
N VAL A 84 6.49 0.85 6.30
CA VAL A 84 6.24 -0.54 6.68
C VAL A 84 7.01 -0.87 7.95
N VAL A 85 6.29 -1.28 9.00
CA VAL A 85 6.84 -1.72 10.29
C VAL A 85 6.66 -3.22 10.52
N GLU A 86 5.76 -3.87 9.77
CA GLU A 86 5.53 -5.32 9.80
C GLU A 86 5.04 -5.83 8.44
N GLY A 87 5.38 -7.08 8.11
CA GLY A 87 5.04 -7.75 6.86
C GLY A 87 6.22 -7.85 5.87
N PRO A 88 6.05 -8.60 4.78
CA PRO A 88 4.83 -9.30 4.36
C PRO A 88 4.56 -10.55 5.24
N SER A 89 3.28 -10.82 5.52
CA SER A 89 2.80 -12.01 6.26
C SER A 89 1.47 -12.51 5.74
#